data_AF-A0A9E1RQR6-F1
#
_entry.id   AF-A0A9E1RQR6-F1
#
_cell.length_a   1.000
_cell.length_b   1.000
_cell.length_c   1.000
_cell.angle_alpha   90.00
_cell.angle_beta   90.00
_cell.angle_gamma   90.00
#
_symmetry.space_group_name_H-M   'P 1'
#
loop_
_entity.id
_entity.type
_entity.pdbx_description
1 polymer ?
#
loop_
_entity_poly.entity_id
_entity_poly.type
_entity_poly.pdbx_seq_one_letter_code
_entity_poly.pdbx_strand_id
1 'polypeptide(L)'
;MADKMRDVLPDQLDDCQIHWPTPGSELIIAEGISAANALNVVRSSEWQAVLPVQGKPVNVLTASQTRVEASAPLMGVRDAIGAGLGDGFVLNRRRYERVILAFDPDADGIHSRALLLLFLHKYMAPLLRAGAVFAARPPLWQIAAKGLAEPVHVWTDGQYNDVCAQLDARGIHGRDVDRYRGIASIPPQILHATCLDPKTRVLARLTTEHAMATMAAYNRARMDPR
;
A
#
# COMPACT_ATOMS: atom_id res chain seq x y z
N MET A 1 6.99 36.65 -15.65
CA MET A 1 7.27 35.34 -16.27
C MET A 1 7.29 34.31 -15.16
N ALA A 2 6.12 33.81 -14.77
CA ALA A 2 6.00 32.71 -13.81
C ALA A 2 6.07 31.42 -14.64
N ASP A 3 7.19 30.71 -14.49
CA ASP A 3 7.46 29.47 -15.20
C ASP A 3 6.36 28.46 -14.88
N LYS A 4 5.56 28.17 -15.91
CA LYS A 4 4.37 27.33 -15.85
C LYS A 4 4.83 25.90 -16.13
N MET A 5 5.72 25.38 -15.30
CA MET A 5 5.95 23.95 -15.22
C MET A 5 4.68 23.36 -14.60
N ARG A 6 3.71 23.03 -15.45
CA ARG A 6 2.63 22.13 -15.03
C ARG A 6 3.35 20.87 -14.58
N ASP A 7 3.32 20.58 -13.28
CA ASP A 7 3.73 19.27 -12.79
C ASP A 7 2.94 18.24 -13.60
N VAL A 8 3.62 17.56 -14.51
CA VAL A 8 3.03 16.52 -15.34
C VAL A 8 2.73 15.39 -14.38
N LEU A 9 1.44 15.15 -14.14
CA LEU A 9 1.02 14.00 -13.35
C LEU A 9 1.42 12.71 -14.07
N PRO A 10 1.75 11.64 -13.34
CA PRO A 10 2.05 10.36 -13.96
C PRO A 10 0.89 9.91 -14.85
N ASP A 11 1.17 9.46 -16.07
CA ASP A 11 0.13 9.02 -17.01
C ASP A 11 -0.76 7.90 -16.46
N GLN A 12 -0.20 7.07 -15.57
CA GLN A 12 -0.90 5.95 -14.94
C GLN A 12 -1.63 6.33 -13.63
N LEU A 13 -1.61 7.61 -13.23
CA LEU A 13 -2.31 8.08 -12.04
C LEU A 13 -3.81 8.25 -12.32
N ASP A 14 -4.62 7.43 -11.68
CA ASP A 14 -6.06 7.63 -11.59
C ASP A 14 -6.37 8.56 -10.41
N ASP A 15 -6.36 9.86 -10.67
CA ASP A 15 -6.46 10.90 -9.63
C ASP A 15 -7.86 10.98 -8.98
N CYS A 16 -7.94 11.69 -7.86
CA CYS A 16 -9.19 12.08 -7.20
C CYS A 16 -9.49 13.57 -7.34
N GLN A 17 -10.69 13.98 -6.95
CA GLN A 17 -11.18 15.36 -7.12
C GLN A 17 -10.70 16.31 -6.03
N ILE A 18 -10.54 15.82 -4.79
CA ILE A 18 -10.06 16.61 -3.67
C ILE A 18 -8.60 16.30 -3.35
N HIS A 19 -7.84 17.34 -2.99
CA HIS A 19 -6.43 17.27 -2.65
C HIS A 19 -6.17 18.02 -1.33
N TRP A 20 -5.06 17.69 -0.68
CA TRP A 20 -4.55 18.42 0.49
C TRP A 20 -4.41 19.93 0.14
N PRO A 21 -4.82 20.87 1.03
CA PRO A 21 -5.13 20.68 2.45
C PRO A 21 -6.55 20.26 2.80
N THR A 22 -7.41 19.96 1.82
CA THR A 22 -8.74 19.39 2.12
C THR A 22 -8.55 18.03 2.80
N PRO A 23 -9.11 17.84 4.02
CA PRO A 23 -8.96 16.59 4.75
C PRO A 23 -9.57 15.40 4.01
N GLY A 24 -8.99 14.22 4.20
CA GLY A 24 -9.48 12.95 3.69
C GLY A 24 -8.92 12.51 2.34
N SER A 25 -8.11 13.32 1.66
CA SER A 25 -7.48 12.92 0.39
C SER A 25 -6.41 11.84 0.57
N GLU A 26 -6.44 10.79 -0.26
CA GLU A 26 -5.56 9.64 -0.15
C GLU A 26 -4.95 9.25 -1.50
N LEU A 27 -3.66 8.95 -1.51
CA LEU A 27 -2.98 8.29 -2.62
C LEU A 27 -2.76 6.82 -2.27
N ILE A 28 -3.35 5.92 -3.05
CA ILE A 28 -3.15 4.48 -2.94
C ILE A 28 -2.12 4.06 -3.98
N ILE A 29 -0.95 3.64 -3.53
CA ILE A 29 0.10 3.09 -4.39
C ILE A 29 -0.08 1.57 -4.44
N ALA A 30 -0.49 1.08 -5.61
CA ALA A 30 -0.87 -0.30 -5.84
C ALA A 30 0.26 -1.12 -6.49
N GLU A 31 0.35 -2.40 -6.15
CA GLU A 31 1.27 -3.33 -6.80
C GLU A 31 0.80 -3.70 -8.21
N GLY A 32 1.38 -3.04 -9.21
CA GLY A 32 1.07 -3.24 -10.61
C GLY A 32 -0.34 -2.78 -11.03
N ILE A 33 -0.61 -2.92 -12.34
CA ILE A 33 -1.87 -2.49 -12.95
C ILE A 33 -3.05 -3.37 -12.50
N SER A 34 -2.81 -4.66 -12.23
CA SER A 34 -3.89 -5.57 -11.84
C SER A 34 -4.53 -5.17 -10.51
N ALA A 35 -3.72 -4.87 -9.48
CA ALA A 35 -4.21 -4.38 -8.21
C ALA A 35 -4.84 -2.98 -8.36
N ALA A 36 -4.22 -2.08 -9.14
CA ALA A 36 -4.76 -0.75 -9.39
C ALA A 36 -6.16 -0.80 -10.03
N ASN A 37 -6.36 -1.65 -11.04
CA ASN A 37 -7.66 -1.82 -11.69
C ASN A 37 -8.71 -2.33 -10.71
N ALA A 38 -8.38 -3.30 -9.86
CA ALA A 38 -9.31 -3.82 -8.85
C ALA A 38 -9.71 -2.72 -7.85
N LEU A 39 -8.74 -1.91 -7.39
CA LEU A 39 -8.99 -0.79 -6.48
C LEU A 39 -9.81 0.33 -7.13
N ASN A 40 -9.53 0.66 -8.39
CA ASN A 40 -10.24 1.70 -9.15
C ASN A 40 -11.74 1.42 -9.30
N VAL A 41 -12.14 0.15 -9.40
CA VAL A 41 -13.56 -0.24 -9.50
C VAL A 41 -14.35 0.13 -8.24
N VAL A 42 -13.69 0.18 -7.08
CA VAL A 42 -14.36 0.32 -5.78
C VAL A 42 -13.94 1.56 -4.99
N ARG A 43 -12.96 2.34 -5.46
CA ARG A 43 -12.53 3.58 -4.80
C ARG A 43 -13.60 4.66 -4.86
N SER A 44 -13.55 5.59 -3.91
CA SER A 44 -14.21 6.88 -4.09
C SER A 44 -13.33 7.80 -4.93
N SER A 45 -13.74 8.10 -6.15
CA SER A 45 -13.00 9.02 -7.03
C SER A 45 -13.02 10.47 -6.56
N GLU A 46 -13.84 10.79 -5.57
CA GLU A 46 -13.83 12.10 -4.92
C GLU A 46 -12.54 12.30 -4.13
N TRP A 47 -12.08 11.31 -3.34
CA TRP A 47 -10.99 11.49 -2.36
C TRP A 47 -9.89 10.41 -2.35
N GLN A 48 -9.99 9.35 -3.14
CA GLN A 48 -8.96 8.31 -3.25
C GLN A 48 -8.37 8.30 -4.66
N ALA A 49 -7.09 8.62 -4.81
CA ALA A 49 -6.34 8.41 -6.03
C ALA A 49 -5.65 7.04 -6.03
N VAL A 50 -5.42 6.46 -7.20
CA VAL A 50 -4.71 5.18 -7.35
C VAL A 50 -3.55 5.34 -8.33
N LEU A 51 -2.36 4.90 -7.93
CA LEU A 51 -1.16 4.86 -8.77
C LEU A 51 -0.59 3.44 -8.80
N PRO A 52 -0.56 2.76 -9.95
CA PRO A 52 0.17 1.50 -10.07
C PRO A 52 1.68 1.73 -10.07
N VAL A 53 2.41 0.89 -9.35
CA VAL A 53 3.86 0.76 -9.46
C VAL A 53 4.16 -0.53 -10.19
N GLN A 54 4.69 -0.42 -11.41
CA GLN A 54 5.03 -1.58 -12.23
C GLN A 54 6.47 -2.04 -11.97
N GLY A 55 6.63 -3.35 -11.83
CA GLY A 55 7.92 -3.96 -11.56
C GLY A 55 8.44 -3.64 -10.16
N LYS A 56 9.60 -4.22 -9.85
CA LYS A 56 10.23 -4.08 -8.54
C LYS A 56 10.87 -2.70 -8.39
N PRO A 57 10.53 -1.91 -7.35
CA PRO A 57 11.18 -0.63 -7.11
C PRO A 57 12.70 -0.78 -6.99
N VAL A 58 13.45 0.24 -7.41
CA VAL A 58 14.91 0.21 -7.27
C VAL A 58 15.29 0.24 -5.79
N ASN A 59 16.25 -0.58 -5.37
CA ASN A 59 16.78 -0.53 -4.01
C ASN A 59 17.63 0.73 -3.82
N VAL A 60 17.04 1.73 -3.17
CA VAL A 60 17.65 3.04 -2.93
C VAL A 60 18.82 3.02 -1.95
N LEU A 61 19.01 1.94 -1.19
CA LEU A 61 20.16 1.81 -0.28
C LEU A 61 21.46 1.55 -1.04
N THR A 62 21.38 0.93 -2.21
CA THR A 62 22.55 0.55 -3.02
C THR A 62 22.61 1.26 -4.37
N ALA A 63 21.48 1.77 -4.87
CA ALA A 63 21.44 2.50 -6.13
C ALA A 63 22.06 3.91 -6.01
N SER A 64 22.74 4.33 -7.08
CA SER A 64 23.17 5.72 -7.26
C SER A 64 21.97 6.65 -7.45
N GLN A 65 22.16 7.94 -7.18
CA GLN A 65 21.13 8.96 -7.36
C GLN A 65 20.60 8.97 -8.81
N THR A 66 21.50 8.93 -9.80
CA THR A 66 21.14 8.85 -11.23
C THR A 66 20.24 7.66 -11.56
N ARG A 67 20.48 6.50 -10.93
CA ARG A 67 19.63 5.31 -11.14
C ARG A 67 18.25 5.46 -10.51
N VAL A 68 18.16 6.14 -9.38
CA VAL A 68 16.88 6.44 -8.73
C VAL A 68 16.08 7.43 -9.59
N GLU A 69 16.72 8.48 -10.10
CA GLU A 69 16.08 9.48 -10.97
C GLU A 69 15.65 8.91 -12.32
N ALA A 70 16.38 7.93 -12.85
CA ALA A 70 15.97 7.20 -14.06
C ALA A 70 14.84 6.18 -13.81
N SER A 71 14.44 5.94 -12.55
CA SER A 71 13.40 4.97 -12.21
C SER A 71 12.00 5.57 -12.40
N ALA A 72 11.37 5.29 -13.54
CA ALA A 72 10.02 5.74 -13.84
C ALA A 72 9.00 5.44 -12.72
N PRO A 73 8.98 4.25 -12.07
CA PRO A 73 8.04 4.00 -10.97
C PRO A 73 8.26 4.91 -9.75
N LEU A 74 9.52 5.16 -9.36
CA LEU A 74 9.84 6.03 -8.23
C LEU A 74 9.58 7.50 -8.54
N MET A 75 9.86 7.94 -9.77
CA MET A 75 9.55 9.30 -10.21
C MET A 75 8.04 9.50 -10.34
N GLY A 76 7.29 8.49 -10.78
CA GLY A 76 5.83 8.52 -10.74
C GLY A 76 5.28 8.73 -9.33
N VAL A 77 5.84 8.05 -8.32
CA VAL A 77 5.47 8.27 -6.91
C VAL A 77 5.81 9.69 -6.45
N ARG A 78 6.99 10.21 -6.81
CA ARG A 78 7.38 11.61 -6.53
C ARG A 78 6.36 12.58 -7.11
N ASP A 79 6.03 12.42 -8.39
CA ASP A 79 5.17 13.35 -9.14
C ASP A 79 3.73 13.30 -8.66
N ALA A 80 3.22 12.11 -8.34
CA ALA A 80 1.91 11.96 -7.70
C ALA A 80 1.86 12.69 -6.35
N ILE A 81 2.88 12.51 -5.49
CA ILE A 81 2.93 13.17 -4.18
C ILE A 81 3.09 14.69 -4.32
N GLY A 82 3.85 15.19 -5.30
CA GLY A 82 3.97 16.61 -5.62
C GLY A 82 4.77 17.46 -4.61
N ALA A 83 5.52 16.82 -3.70
CA ALA A 83 6.24 17.49 -2.62
C ALA A 83 7.76 17.59 -2.83
N GLY A 84 8.31 17.09 -3.95
CA GLY A 84 9.75 17.05 -4.21
C GLY A 84 10.44 15.81 -3.61
N LEU A 85 11.79 15.85 -3.53
CA LEU A 85 12.64 14.79 -2.95
C LEU A 85 13.78 15.40 -2.13
N GLY A 86 14.24 14.64 -1.12
CA GLY A 86 15.45 14.94 -0.34
C GLY A 86 15.40 16.32 0.28
N ASP A 87 16.47 17.10 0.08
CA ASP A 87 16.60 18.46 0.61
C ASP A 87 15.57 19.43 -0.01
N GLY A 88 15.06 19.14 -1.20
CA GLY A 88 13.99 19.90 -1.85
C GLY A 88 12.57 19.50 -1.41
N PHE A 89 12.43 18.54 -0.49
CA PHE A 89 11.11 18.06 -0.07
C PHE A 89 10.38 19.07 0.81
N VAL A 90 9.16 19.47 0.42
CA VAL A 90 8.31 20.40 1.16
C VAL A 90 6.98 19.74 1.52
N LEU A 91 6.84 19.31 2.78
CA LEU A 91 5.67 18.54 3.26
C LEU A 91 4.31 19.21 2.96
N ASN A 92 4.24 20.53 3.03
CA ASN A 92 3.00 21.27 2.81
C ASN A 92 2.59 21.37 1.33
N ARG A 93 3.46 20.96 0.39
CA ARG A 93 3.13 20.85 -1.04
C ARG A 93 2.57 19.49 -1.43
N ARG A 94 2.51 18.53 -0.50
CA ARG A 94 1.95 17.20 -0.81
C ARG A 94 0.52 17.35 -1.34
N ARG A 95 0.17 16.53 -2.31
CA ARG A 95 -1.17 16.54 -2.94
C ARG A 95 -2.22 15.75 -2.18
N TYR A 96 -1.80 14.81 -1.33
CA TYR A 96 -2.69 13.94 -0.59
C TYR A 96 -2.37 13.98 0.90
N GLU A 97 -3.40 13.93 1.74
CA GLU A 97 -3.21 13.87 3.20
C GLU A 97 -2.50 12.57 3.58
N ARG A 98 -2.89 11.45 2.97
CA ARG A 98 -2.37 10.11 3.26
C ARG A 98 -1.79 9.43 2.03
N VAL A 99 -0.75 8.63 2.24
CA VAL A 99 -0.18 7.72 1.25
C VAL A 99 -0.34 6.29 1.77
N ILE A 100 -1.05 5.45 1.03
CA ILE A 100 -1.38 4.07 1.40
C ILE A 100 -0.66 3.12 0.44
N LEU A 101 0.17 2.24 0.98
CA LEU A 101 0.86 1.19 0.23
C LEU A 101 -0.02 -0.07 0.19
N ALA A 102 -0.63 -0.33 -0.96
CA ALA A 102 -1.48 -1.49 -1.21
C ALA A 102 -0.71 -2.52 -2.05
N PHE A 103 0.02 -3.38 -1.36
CA PHE A 103 0.85 -4.43 -1.94
C PHE A 103 0.36 -5.80 -1.48
N ASP A 104 0.57 -6.79 -2.33
CA ASP A 104 0.15 -8.15 -2.09
C ASP A 104 0.91 -8.75 -0.88
N PRO A 105 0.27 -9.68 -0.17
CA PRO A 105 0.84 -10.27 1.03
C PRO A 105 1.83 -11.41 0.74
N ASP A 106 2.19 -11.63 -0.53
CA ASP A 106 3.23 -12.58 -0.92
C ASP A 106 4.65 -12.02 -0.74
N ALA A 107 5.66 -12.84 -1.01
CA ALA A 107 7.05 -12.47 -0.80
C ALA A 107 7.49 -11.28 -1.69
N ASP A 108 6.98 -11.18 -2.92
CA ASP A 108 7.35 -10.15 -3.87
C ASP A 108 6.69 -8.82 -3.53
N GLY A 109 5.42 -8.83 -3.14
CA GLY A 109 4.69 -7.66 -2.66
C GLY A 109 5.24 -7.12 -1.35
N ILE A 110 5.58 -8.01 -0.40
CA ILE A 110 6.28 -7.63 0.85
C ILE A 110 7.62 -6.94 0.52
N HIS A 111 8.40 -7.51 -0.41
CA HIS A 111 9.68 -6.94 -0.82
C HIS A 111 9.49 -5.57 -1.50
N SER A 112 8.57 -5.47 -2.46
CA SER A 112 8.31 -4.22 -3.19
C SER A 112 7.82 -3.11 -2.27
N ARG A 113 6.94 -3.43 -1.31
CA ARG A 113 6.53 -2.50 -0.26
C ARG A 113 7.70 -2.04 0.61
N ALA A 114 8.59 -2.95 0.98
CA ALA A 114 9.79 -2.63 1.76
C ALA A 114 10.72 -1.65 1.01
N LEU A 115 10.94 -1.88 -0.28
CA LEU A 115 11.75 -0.99 -1.12
C LEU A 115 11.12 0.40 -1.26
N LEU A 116 9.81 0.46 -1.43
CA LEU A 116 9.09 1.74 -1.50
C LEU A 116 9.10 2.48 -0.15
N LEU A 117 8.95 1.77 0.97
CA LEU A 117 9.12 2.35 2.30
C LEU A 117 10.52 2.94 2.48
N LEU A 118 11.56 2.25 2.01
CA LEU A 118 12.94 2.78 2.06
C LEU A 118 13.12 4.01 1.16
N PHE A 119 12.49 4.06 -0.02
CA PHE A 119 12.48 5.26 -0.87
C PHE A 119 11.81 6.44 -0.15
N LEU A 120 10.61 6.24 0.40
CA LEU A 120 9.91 7.26 1.19
C LEU A 120 10.74 7.69 2.40
N HIS A 121 11.42 6.77 3.08
CA HIS A 121 12.29 7.11 4.20
C HIS A 121 13.51 7.92 3.79
N LYS A 122 14.18 7.55 2.69
CA LYS A 122 15.41 8.23 2.25
C LYS A 122 15.12 9.61 1.66
N TYR A 123 14.05 9.75 0.89
CA TYR A 123 13.79 10.96 0.09
C TYR A 123 12.57 11.76 0.54
N MET A 124 11.70 11.21 1.38
CA MET A 124 10.44 11.84 1.80
C MET A 124 10.15 11.61 3.29
N ALA A 125 11.20 11.50 4.13
CA ALA A 125 11.10 11.21 5.55
C ALA A 125 10.06 12.07 6.32
N PRO A 126 9.84 13.36 5.98
CA PRO A 126 8.80 14.16 6.63
C PRO A 126 7.38 13.55 6.54
N LEU A 127 7.04 12.78 5.49
CA LEU A 127 5.74 12.09 5.40
C LEU A 127 5.58 11.04 6.51
N LEU A 128 6.62 10.24 6.72
CA LEU A 128 6.64 9.22 7.77
C LEU A 128 6.58 9.86 9.16
N ARG A 129 7.33 10.95 9.38
CA ARG A 129 7.30 11.69 10.65
C ARG A 129 5.96 12.37 10.93
N ALA A 130 5.27 12.82 9.88
CA ALA A 130 3.92 13.37 9.98
C ALA A 130 2.84 12.29 10.19
N GLY A 131 3.19 10.99 10.17
CA GLY A 131 2.24 9.90 10.31
C GLY A 131 1.30 9.75 9.10
N ALA A 132 1.72 10.23 7.92
CA ALA A 132 0.92 10.27 6.70
C ALA A 132 1.01 8.99 5.85
N VAL A 133 1.87 8.03 6.20
CA VAL A 133 2.12 6.82 5.40
C VAL A 133 1.53 5.59 6.08
N PHE A 134 0.83 4.78 5.30
CA PHE A 134 0.14 3.58 5.77
C PHE A 134 0.40 2.41 4.83
N ALA A 135 0.22 1.19 5.33
CA ALA A 135 0.10 -0.02 4.53
C ALA A 135 -1.31 -0.56 4.65
N ALA A 136 -1.95 -0.84 3.52
CA ALA A 136 -3.20 -1.61 3.51
C ALA A 136 -2.91 -3.07 3.88
N ARG A 137 -3.85 -3.70 4.59
CA ARG A 137 -3.80 -5.11 4.94
C ARG A 137 -5.01 -5.81 4.33
N PRO A 138 -4.92 -6.30 3.08
CA PRO A 138 -5.96 -7.17 2.54
C PRO A 138 -6.07 -8.47 3.35
N PRO A 139 -7.27 -9.06 3.49
CA PRO A 139 -7.42 -10.38 4.08
C PRO A 139 -6.74 -11.44 3.20
N LEU A 140 -6.29 -12.52 3.82
CA LEU A 140 -5.75 -13.70 3.15
C LEU A 140 -6.82 -14.74 2.86
N TRP A 141 -7.83 -14.82 3.73
CA TRP A 141 -8.89 -15.79 3.58
C TRP A 141 -10.27 -15.24 3.91
N GLN A 142 -11.27 -15.92 3.37
CA GLN A 142 -12.65 -15.84 3.79
C GLN A 142 -13.13 -17.24 4.17
N ILE A 143 -13.82 -17.33 5.30
CA ILE A 143 -14.44 -18.56 5.79
C ILE A 143 -15.94 -18.32 5.91
N ALA A 144 -16.72 -19.06 5.13
CA ALA A 144 -18.17 -19.12 5.25
C ALA A 144 -18.60 -20.52 5.74
N ALA A 145 -19.67 -20.59 6.52
CA ALA A 145 -20.21 -21.86 6.99
C ALA A 145 -21.69 -21.72 7.35
N LYS A 146 -22.44 -22.81 7.22
CA LYS A 146 -23.83 -22.85 7.70
C LYS A 146 -23.83 -22.69 9.22
N GLY A 147 -24.48 -21.64 9.71
CA GLY A 147 -24.50 -21.28 11.14
C GLY A 147 -23.65 -20.06 11.51
N LEU A 148 -22.91 -19.50 10.55
CA LEU A 148 -22.39 -18.13 10.64
C LEU A 148 -23.40 -17.15 10.05
N ALA A 149 -23.59 -16.02 10.72
CA ALA A 149 -24.45 -14.95 10.21
C ALA A 149 -23.83 -14.28 8.98
N GLU A 150 -22.50 -14.08 9.00
CA GLU A 150 -21.71 -13.49 7.92
C GLU A 150 -20.38 -14.24 7.75
N PRO A 151 -19.77 -14.23 6.55
CA PRO A 151 -18.43 -14.74 6.34
C PRO A 151 -17.39 -14.06 7.24
N VAL A 152 -16.38 -14.82 7.68
CA VAL A 152 -15.27 -14.31 8.49
C VAL A 152 -14.06 -14.08 7.59
N HIS A 153 -13.53 -12.86 7.58
CA HIS A 153 -12.28 -12.53 6.91
C HIS A 153 -11.10 -12.67 7.88
N VAL A 154 -9.99 -13.25 7.43
CA VAL A 154 -8.79 -13.46 8.25
C VAL A 154 -7.53 -13.03 7.51
N TRP A 155 -6.54 -12.53 8.26
CA TRP A 155 -5.36 -11.84 7.70
C TRP A 155 -4.06 -12.64 7.81
N THR A 156 -4.07 -13.77 8.51
CA THR A 156 -2.89 -14.64 8.69
C THR A 156 -3.30 -16.10 8.66
N ASP A 157 -2.37 -16.98 8.29
CA ASP A 157 -2.59 -18.44 8.36
C ASP A 157 -2.81 -18.92 9.80
N GLY A 158 -2.19 -18.25 10.79
CA GLY A 158 -2.45 -18.52 12.21
C GLY A 158 -3.90 -18.22 12.59
N GLN A 159 -4.41 -17.04 12.25
CA GLN A 159 -5.81 -16.67 12.47
C GLN A 159 -6.78 -17.62 11.75
N TYR A 160 -6.44 -18.06 10.53
CA TYR A 160 -7.23 -19.05 9.81
C TYR A 160 -7.36 -20.35 10.61
N ASN A 161 -6.25 -20.87 11.14
CA ASN A 161 -6.25 -22.08 11.96
C ASN A 161 -7.05 -21.89 13.25
N ASP A 162 -6.89 -20.76 13.92
CA ASP A 162 -7.61 -20.43 15.15
C ASP A 162 -9.12 -20.35 14.94
N VAL A 163 -9.56 -19.66 13.87
CA VAL A 163 -10.99 -19.57 13.52
C VAL A 163 -11.53 -20.95 13.16
N CYS A 164 -10.78 -21.75 12.40
CA CYS A 164 -11.17 -23.12 12.08
C CYS A 164 -11.39 -23.96 13.35
N ALA A 165 -10.45 -23.93 14.30
CA ALA A 165 -10.56 -24.66 15.55
C ALA A 165 -11.76 -24.20 16.40
N GLN A 166 -12.04 -22.90 16.44
CA GLN A 166 -13.20 -22.35 17.15
C GLN A 166 -14.54 -22.79 16.53
N LEU A 167 -14.62 -22.88 15.20
CA LEU A 167 -15.81 -23.37 14.51
C LEU A 167 -16.04 -24.86 14.78
N ASP A 168 -14.97 -25.67 14.75
CA ASP A 168 -15.05 -27.09 15.06
C ASP A 168 -15.50 -27.34 16.51
N ALA A 169 -14.97 -26.56 17.47
CA ALA A 169 -15.40 -26.62 18.87
C ALA A 169 -16.88 -26.24 19.08
N ARG A 170 -17.45 -25.45 18.17
CA ARG A 170 -18.88 -25.09 18.16
C ARG A 170 -19.76 -26.09 17.41
N GLY A 171 -19.18 -27.17 16.87
CA GLY A 171 -19.89 -28.15 16.04
C GLY A 171 -20.29 -27.61 14.66
N ILE A 172 -19.67 -26.51 14.20
CA ILE A 172 -19.91 -25.94 12.88
C ILE A 172 -18.93 -26.59 11.90
N HIS A 173 -19.45 -27.52 11.10
CA HIS A 173 -18.70 -28.25 10.08
C HIS A 173 -19.18 -27.87 8.66
N GLY A 174 -18.42 -28.25 7.64
CA GLY A 174 -18.75 -27.92 6.24
C GLY A 174 -18.47 -26.46 5.90
N ARG A 175 -17.20 -26.07 5.97
CA ARG A 175 -16.71 -24.71 5.69
C ARG A 175 -16.46 -24.53 4.20
N ASP A 176 -16.90 -23.41 3.65
CA ASP A 176 -16.48 -22.89 2.36
C ASP A 176 -15.35 -21.87 2.59
N VAL A 177 -14.20 -22.10 1.96
CA VAL A 177 -12.96 -21.37 2.26
C VAL A 177 -12.34 -20.85 0.97
N ASP A 178 -12.26 -19.53 0.88
CA ASP A 178 -11.53 -18.85 -0.19
C ASP A 178 -10.17 -18.37 0.33
N ARG A 179 -9.11 -18.60 -0.45
CA ARG A 179 -7.79 -17.99 -0.23
C ARG A 179 -7.53 -16.95 -1.31
N TYR A 180 -7.33 -15.71 -0.90
CA TYR A 180 -6.95 -14.63 -1.81
C TYR A 180 -5.43 -14.67 -2.05
N ARG A 181 -5.03 -14.68 -3.32
CA ARG A 181 -3.61 -14.68 -3.72
C ARG A 181 -2.99 -13.29 -3.68
N GLY A 182 -3.82 -12.26 -3.83
CA GLY A 182 -3.42 -10.85 -3.90
C GLY A 182 -4.65 -9.96 -4.03
N ILE A 183 -4.45 -8.65 -4.04
CA ILE A 183 -5.50 -7.62 -4.07
C ILE A 183 -6.48 -7.85 -5.22
N ALA A 184 -5.97 -8.18 -6.41
CA ALA A 184 -6.80 -8.38 -7.59
C ALA A 184 -7.68 -9.64 -7.54
N SER A 185 -7.42 -10.58 -6.62
CA SER A 185 -8.24 -11.78 -6.43
C SER A 185 -9.38 -11.59 -5.42
N ILE A 186 -9.43 -10.44 -4.74
CA ILE A 186 -10.42 -10.15 -3.70
C ILE A 186 -11.71 -9.63 -4.38
N PRO A 187 -12.88 -10.19 -4.06
CA PRO A 187 -14.15 -9.69 -4.57
C PRO A 187 -14.37 -8.20 -4.25
N PRO A 188 -14.97 -7.39 -5.15
CA PRO A 188 -15.08 -5.94 -5.01
C PRO A 188 -15.63 -5.46 -3.65
N GLN A 189 -16.70 -6.10 -3.16
CA GLN A 189 -17.37 -5.72 -1.91
C GLN A 189 -16.44 -5.90 -0.71
N ILE A 190 -15.67 -6.98 -0.70
CA ILE A 190 -14.69 -7.29 0.35
C ILE A 190 -13.52 -6.34 0.24
N LEU A 191 -12.98 -6.14 -0.98
CA LEU A 191 -11.87 -5.23 -1.22
C LEU A 191 -12.19 -3.81 -0.74
N HIS A 192 -13.40 -3.32 -1.04
CA HIS A 192 -13.88 -2.03 -0.53
C HIS A 192 -13.88 -2.02 1.00
N ALA A 193 -14.55 -2.99 1.64
CA ALA A 193 -14.71 -3.02 3.09
C ALA A 193 -13.37 -3.22 3.85
N THR A 194 -12.44 -4.01 3.32
CA THR A 194 -11.21 -4.34 4.04
C THR A 194 -10.05 -3.40 3.74
N CYS A 195 -10.03 -2.77 2.56
CA CYS A 195 -8.88 -1.98 2.11
C CYS A 195 -9.19 -0.49 1.90
N LEU A 196 -10.43 -0.10 1.60
CA LEU A 196 -10.73 1.27 1.14
C LEU A 196 -11.63 2.07 2.07
N ASP A 197 -12.71 1.46 2.58
CA ASP A 197 -13.70 2.13 3.41
C ASP A 197 -13.07 2.60 4.74
N PRO A 198 -13.02 3.92 5.02
CA PRO A 198 -12.40 4.44 6.24
C PRO A 198 -13.03 3.92 7.53
N LYS A 199 -14.28 3.42 7.48
CA LYS A 199 -15.00 2.90 8.66
C LYS A 199 -14.61 1.47 9.02
N THR A 200 -14.19 0.66 8.04
CA THR A 200 -14.04 -0.80 8.21
C THR A 200 -12.66 -1.33 7.81
N ARG A 201 -11.90 -0.59 7.00
CA ARG A 201 -10.59 -1.03 6.54
C ARG A 201 -9.57 -1.15 7.67
N VAL A 202 -8.55 -1.98 7.42
CA VAL A 202 -7.41 -2.14 8.33
C VAL A 202 -6.15 -1.56 7.70
N LEU A 203 -5.67 -0.46 8.28
CA LEU A 203 -4.41 0.18 7.89
C LEU A 203 -3.37 0.07 9.00
N ALA A 204 -2.13 -0.24 8.62
CA ALA A 204 -0.98 -0.14 9.52
C ALA A 204 -0.22 1.15 9.22
N ARG A 205 -0.09 2.05 10.20
CA ARG A 205 0.72 3.26 10.06
C ARG A 205 2.20 2.89 9.98
N LEU A 206 2.87 3.34 8.92
CA LEU A 206 4.31 3.15 8.73
C LEU A 206 5.06 4.35 9.33
N THR A 207 6.16 4.07 10.01
CA THR A 207 6.96 5.07 10.73
C THR A 207 8.42 4.98 10.30
N THR A 208 9.23 5.94 10.73
CA THR A 208 10.69 5.88 10.54
C THR A 208 11.31 4.65 11.20
N GLU A 209 10.77 4.17 12.32
CA GLU A 209 11.24 2.95 12.99
C GLU A 209 11.05 1.71 12.11
N HIS A 210 9.89 1.59 11.46
CA HIS A 210 9.65 0.51 10.49
C HIS A 210 10.66 0.56 9.34
N ALA A 211 10.98 1.75 8.83
CA ALA A 211 11.97 1.93 7.77
C ALA A 211 13.38 1.58 8.24
N MET A 212 13.77 1.99 9.46
CA MET A 212 15.06 1.64 10.05
C MET A 212 15.19 0.13 10.29
N ALA A 213 14.14 -0.52 10.79
CA ALA A 213 14.10 -1.98 10.97
C ALA A 213 14.24 -2.71 9.62
N THR A 214 13.56 -2.21 8.58
CA THR A 214 13.67 -2.72 7.21
C THR A 214 15.09 -2.57 6.67
N MET A 215 15.70 -1.40 6.84
CA MET A 215 17.08 -1.14 6.42
C MET A 215 18.07 -2.07 7.15
N ALA A 216 17.88 -2.27 8.46
CA ALA A 216 18.71 -3.20 9.23
C ALA A 216 18.56 -4.64 8.74
N ALA A 217 17.36 -5.08 8.38
CA ALA A 217 17.13 -6.41 7.80
C ALA A 217 17.86 -6.57 6.45
N TYR A 218 17.80 -5.57 5.56
CA TYR A 218 18.56 -5.59 4.30
C TYR A 218 20.07 -5.67 4.53
N ASN A 219 20.59 -4.89 5.48
CA ASN A 219 22.01 -4.91 5.79
C ASN A 219 22.45 -6.27 6.34
N ARG A 220 21.63 -6.91 7.19
CA ARG A 220 21.90 -8.27 7.68
C ARG A 220 21.92 -9.30 6.54
N ALA A 221 20.90 -9.31 5.68
CA ALA A 221 20.83 -10.22 4.54
C ALA A 221 21.99 -10.03 3.53
N ARG A 222 22.59 -8.83 3.49
CA ARG A 222 23.80 -8.57 2.69
C ARG A 222 25.08 -9.15 3.29
N MET A 223 25.13 -9.29 4.62
CA MET A 223 26.31 -9.76 5.35
C MET A 223 26.27 -11.27 5.61
N ASP A 224 25.08 -11.85 5.79
CA ASP A 224 24.85 -13.31 5.77
C ASP A 224 23.63 -13.60 4.87
N PRO A 225 23.83 -14.23 3.69
CA PRO A 225 22.74 -14.57 2.77
C PRO A 225 21.80 -15.69 3.23
N ARG A 226 22.10 -16.34 4.36
CA ARG A 226 21.31 -17.44 4.92
C ARG A 226 20.11 -16.97 5.73
#